data_AF-A0A5C8TU65-F1
#
_entry.id   AF-A0A5C8TU65-F1
#
_cell.length_a   1.000
_cell.length_b   1.000
_cell.length_c   1.000
_cell.angle_alpha   90.00
_cell.angle_beta   90.00
_cell.angle_gamma   90.00
#
_symmetry.space_group_name_H-M   'P 1'
#
loop_
_entity.id
_entity.type
_entity.pdbx_description
1 polymer ?
#
loop_
_entity_poly.entity_id
_entity_poly.type
_entity_poly.pdbx_seq_one_letter_code
_entity_poly.pdbx_strand_id
1 'polypeptide(L)' 'MPRDPGPALSVAVVGGGIGGLTAALALNAAGHAVTIAERRTGFSEVGA' A
#
# COMPACT_ATOMS: atom_id res chain seq x y z
N MET A 1 -21.89 -7.54 -7.74
CA MET A 1 -21.27 -8.80 -7.27
C MET A 1 -19.83 -8.47 -6.91
N PRO A 2 -19.41 -8.59 -5.63
CA PRO A 2 -17.99 -8.57 -5.31
C PRO A 2 -17.35 -9.72 -6.11
N ARG A 3 -16.31 -9.44 -6.90
CA ARG A 3 -15.56 -10.52 -7.54
C ARG A 3 -14.87 -11.31 -6.43
N ASP A 4 -14.83 -12.63 -6.54
CA ASP A 4 -13.99 -13.43 -5.65
C ASP A 4 -12.57 -12.82 -5.69
N PRO A 5 -12.00 -12.45 -4.54
CA PRO A 5 -10.64 -11.94 -4.52
C PRO A 5 -9.77 -13.05 -5.09
N GLY A 6 -9.02 -12.74 -6.15
CA GLY A 6 -8.01 -13.64 -6.68
C GLY A 6 -7.04 -14.06 -5.58
N PRO A 7 -6.17 -15.06 -5.83
CA PRO A 7 -5.23 -15.56 -4.83
C PRO A 7 -4.43 -14.42 -4.19
N ALA A 8 -4.20 -14.51 -2.88
CA ALA A 8 -3.43 -13.52 -2.14
C ALA A 8 -2.02 -13.38 -2.74
N LEU A 9 -1.63 -12.14 -3.06
CA LEU A 9 -0.32 -11.81 -3.62
C LEU A 9 0.59 -11.23 -2.56
N SER A 10 1.90 -11.35 -2.77
CA SER A 10 2.91 -10.59 -2.04
C SER A 10 3.32 -9.37 -2.88
N VAL A 11 3.13 -8.17 -2.33
CA VAL A 11 3.32 -6.90 -3.04
C VAL A 11 4.29 -6.00 -2.27
N ALA A 12 5.30 -5.48 -2.96
CA ALA A 12 6.19 -4.45 -2.44
C ALA A 12 5.77 -3.07 -2.97
N VAL A 13 5.55 -2.11 -2.06
CA VAL A 13 5.27 -0.71 -2.38
C VAL A 13 6.49 0.13 -2.01
N VAL A 14 7.08 0.81 -2.97
CA VAL A 14 8.24 1.68 -2.74
C VAL A 14 7.76 3.14 -2.69
N GLY A 15 7.95 3.79 -1.55
CA GLY A 15 7.47 5.15 -1.28
C GLY A 15 6.32 5.19 -0.25
N GLY A 16 6.51 5.95 0.83
CA GLY A 16 5.58 6.15 1.95
C GLY A 16 4.81 7.46 1.88
N GLY A 17 4.72 8.09 0.72
CA GLY A 17 3.83 9.24 0.49
C GLY A 17 2.36 8.84 0.43
N ILE A 18 1.46 9.81 0.28
CA ILE A 18 -0.01 9.61 0.28
C ILE A 18 -0.41 8.52 -0.72
N GLY A 19 0.02 8.62 -1.98
CA GLY A 19 -0.31 7.62 -3.01
C GLY A 19 0.21 6.21 -2.69
N GLY A 20 1.41 6.08 -2.12
CA GLY A 20 1.99 4.79 -1.74
C GLY A 20 1.23 4.13 -0.58
N LEU A 21 0.90 4.91 0.44
CA LEU A 21 0.09 4.44 1.57
C LEU A 21 -1.35 4.10 1.15
N THR A 22 -1.98 4.91 0.30
CA THR A 22 -3.32 4.62 -0.24
C THR A 22 -3.31 3.32 -1.05
N ALA A 23 -2.30 3.10 -1.90
CA ALA A 23 -2.17 1.86 -2.65
C ALA A 23 -1.97 0.65 -1.72
N ALA A 24 -1.10 0.77 -0.71
CA ALA A 24 -0.85 -0.29 0.26
C ALA A 24 -2.11 -0.66 1.05
N LEU A 25 -2.89 0.33 1.49
CA LEU A 25 -4.16 0.12 2.19
C LEU A 25 -5.19 -0.57 1.30
N ALA A 26 -5.32 -0.15 0.04
CA ALA A 26 -6.26 -0.78 -0.91
C ALA A 26 -5.89 -2.24 -1.19
N LEU A 27 -4.60 -2.52 -1.39
CA LEU A 27 -4.08 -3.88 -1.63
C LEU A 27 -4.26 -4.78 -0.40
N ASN A 28 -3.99 -4.26 0.80
CA ASN A 28 -4.21 -4.99 2.05
C ASN A 28 -5.71 -5.28 2.27
N ALA A 29 -6.59 -4.31 2.02
CA ALA A 29 -8.04 -4.48 2.10
C ALA A 29 -8.56 -5.52 1.08
N ALA A 30 -7.86 -5.70 -0.04
CA ALA A 30 -8.13 -6.76 -1.01
C ALA A 30 -7.57 -8.14 -0.60
N GLY A 31 -6.91 -8.27 0.55
CA GLY A 31 -6.37 -9.52 1.08
C GLY A 31 -4.95 -9.86 0.63
N HIS A 32 -4.19 -8.88 0.14
CA HIS A 32 -2.80 -9.08 -0.26
C HIS A 32 -1.81 -8.77 0.87
N ALA A 33 -0.70 -9.50 0.91
CA ALA A 33 0.40 -9.23 1.83
C ALA A 33 1.26 -8.10 1.26
N VAL A 34 1.28 -6.95 1.93
CA VAL A 34 1.97 -5.75 1.44
C VAL A 34 3.16 -5.40 2.32
N THR A 35 4.32 -5.15 1.69
CA THR A 35 5.51 -4.60 2.34
C THR A 35 5.78 -3.20 1.79
N ILE A 36 5.93 -2.20 2.67
CA ILE A 36 6.26 -0.84 2.27
C ILE A 36 7.74 -0.58 2.52
N ALA A 37 8.45 -0.09 1.51
CA ALA A 37 9.83 0.36 1.61
C ALA A 37 9.89 1.88 1.37
N GLU A 38 10.28 2.64 2.39
CA GLU A 38 10.48 4.08 2.31
C GLU A 38 11.88 4.43 2.82
N ARG A 39 12.54 5.38 2.15
CA ARG A 39 13.90 5.81 2.51
C ARG A 39 13.89 6.76 3.71
N ARG A 40 12.83 7.56 3.88
CA ARG A 40 12.67 8.50 4.99
C ARG A 40 11.99 7.82 6.17
N THR A 41 12.64 7.86 7.33
CA THR A 41 12.08 7.31 8.58
C THR A 41 11.01 8.20 9.23
N GLY A 42 10.59 9.28 8.56
CA GLY A 42 9.62 10.26 9.07
C GLY A 42 8.61 10.68 8.01
N PHE A 43 7.33 10.65 8.39
CA PHE A 43 6.24 11.20 7.60
C PHE A 43 6.35 12.73 7.64
N SER A 44 6.67 13.36 6.51
CA SER A 44 6.54 14.80 6.38
C SER A 44 5.19 15.05 5.71
N GLU A 45 4.20 15.54 6.46
CA GLU A 45 3.04 16.21 5.90
C GLU A 45 3.54 17.48 5.18
N VAL A 46 3.93 17.35 3.93
CA VAL A 46 4.15 18.52 3.07
C VAL A 46 3.50 18.23 1.73
N GLY A 47 2.32 18.82 1.54
CA GLY A 47 1.58 18.77 0.29
C GLY A 47 0.11 18.39 0.48
N ALA A 48 -0.63 19.25 1.17
CA ALA A 48 -2.02 19.53 0.78
C ALA A 48 -2.00 20.62 -0.30
#